data_AF-A0A0K9PBY8-F1
#
_entry.id   AF-A0A0K9PBY8-F1
#
_cell.length_a   1.000
_cell.length_b   1.000
_cell.length_c   1.000
_cell.angle_alpha   90.00
_cell.angle_beta   90.00
_cell.angle_gamma   90.00
#
_symmetry.space_group_name_H-M   'P 1'
#
loop_
_entity.id
_entity.type
_entity.pdbx_description
1 polymer ?
#
loop_
_entity_poly.entity_id
_entity_poly.type
_entity_poly.pdbx_seq_one_letter_code
_entity_poly.pdbx_strand_id
1 'polypeptide(L)'
;MAKFNPTTILFLFISISISSTTFSNFCSAKEGNNTNIKISFYGNDTYVGPNPSSVLIAGVGSTLFEFGSTFAFDIPLFLEFEPNTTTNAIGKAKGIYTIYTRDDLSASITMN
;
A
#
# COMPACT_ATOMS: atom_id res chain seq x y z
N MET A 1 13.60 19.90 -45.95
CA MET A 1 14.28 18.75 -45.30
C MET A 1 14.94 19.25 -44.02
N ALA A 2 14.45 18.81 -42.85
CA ALA A 2 15.04 19.20 -41.56
C ALA A 2 16.37 18.46 -41.34
N LYS A 3 17.45 19.18 -41.02
CA LYS A 3 18.75 18.60 -40.66
C LYS A 3 18.75 18.30 -39.15
N PHE A 4 18.62 17.02 -38.79
CA PHE A 4 18.73 16.60 -37.39
C PHE A 4 20.19 16.61 -36.95
N ASN A 5 20.47 17.24 -35.80
CA ASN A 5 21.80 17.31 -35.21
C ASN A 5 22.11 15.97 -34.51
N PRO A 6 23.27 15.33 -34.75
CA PRO A 6 23.62 14.04 -34.14
C PRO A 6 23.55 14.01 -32.61
N THR A 7 23.74 15.14 -31.93
CA THR A 7 23.61 15.23 -30.47
C THR A 7 22.16 15.09 -30.00
N THR A 8 21.18 15.58 -30.77
CA THR A 8 19.75 15.47 -30.44
C THR A 8 19.25 14.03 -30.57
N ILE A 9 19.83 13.28 -31.50
CA ILE A 9 19.52 11.84 -31.71
C ILE A 9 20.01 11.02 -30.50
N LEU A 10 21.20 11.31 -29.98
CA LEU A 10 21.77 10.58 -28.84
C LEU A 10 20.95 10.76 -27.55
N PHE A 11 20.42 11.96 -27.29
CA PHE A 11 19.55 12.22 -26.14
C PHE A 11 18.23 11.45 -26.21
N LEU A 12 17.67 11.28 -27.41
CA LEU A 12 16.42 10.53 -27.61
C LEU A 12 16.58 9.03 -27.28
N PHE A 13 17.73 8.44 -27.61
CA PHE A 13 18.02 7.02 -27.31
C PHE A 13 18.20 6.76 -25.81
N ILE A 14 18.78 7.69 -25.05
CA ILE A 14 18.98 7.53 -23.61
C ILE A 14 17.64 7.55 -22.84
N SER A 15 16.67 8.36 -23.27
CA SER A 15 15.34 8.40 -22.67
C SER A 15 14.50 7.13 -22.91
N ILE A 16 14.73 6.40 -24.00
CA ILE A 16 13.98 5.17 -24.31
C ILE A 16 14.43 4.00 -23.40
N SER A 17 15.71 3.95 -23.04
CA SER A 17 16.26 2.83 -22.25
C SER A 17 15.85 2.81 -20.78
N ILE A 18 15.32 3.91 -20.24
CA ILE A 18 14.93 4.00 -18.81
C ILE A 18 13.50 3.48 -18.57
N SER A 19 12.75 3.15 -19.62
CA SER A 19 11.38 2.64 -19.48
C SER A 19 11.36 1.10 -19.40
N SER A 20 11.10 0.61 -18.19
CA SER A 20 10.47 -0.69 -17.85
C SER A 20 11.25 -2.00 -18.07
N THR A 21 12.05 -2.40 -17.07
CA THR A 21 12.22 -3.82 -16.73
C THR A 21 11.22 -4.20 -15.64
N THR A 22 10.00 -4.56 -16.03
CA THR A 22 9.00 -5.09 -15.10
C THR A 22 9.20 -6.59 -14.96
N PHE A 23 9.79 -7.04 -13.85
CA PHE A 23 9.85 -8.46 -13.50
C PHE A 23 8.52 -8.82 -12.80
N SER A 24 7.53 -9.28 -13.56
CA SER A 24 6.30 -9.84 -12.96
C SER A 24 6.51 -11.33 -12.73
N ASN A 25 6.83 -11.73 -11.50
CA ASN A 25 6.63 -13.11 -11.07
C ASN A 25 5.11 -13.37 -11.05
N PHE A 26 4.60 -14.11 -12.04
CA PHE A 26 3.25 -14.65 -11.96
C PHE A 26 3.23 -15.71 -10.87
N CYS A 27 2.72 -15.35 -9.68
CA CYS A 27 2.21 -16.34 -8.76
C CYS A 27 1.01 -17.01 -9.43
N SER A 28 1.25 -18.19 -10.01
CA SER A 28 0.18 -19.08 -10.43
C SER A 28 -0.53 -19.56 -9.17
N ALA A 29 -1.66 -18.94 -8.84
CA ALA A 29 -2.55 -19.47 -7.82
C ALA A 29 -3.04 -20.83 -8.33
N LYS A 30 -2.60 -21.92 -7.69
CA LYS A 30 -3.22 -23.23 -7.88
C LYS A 30 -4.71 -23.08 -7.55
N GLU A 31 -5.55 -23.39 -8.52
CA GLU A 31 -7.00 -23.47 -8.36
C GLU A 31 -7.30 -24.50 -7.27
N GLY A 32 -7.56 -24.00 -6.06
CA GLY A 32 -7.84 -24.79 -4.87
C GLY A 32 -9.32 -25.18 -4.86
N ASN A 33 -9.56 -26.44 -4.50
CA ASN A 33 -10.88 -27.06 -4.33
C ASN A 33 -11.92 -26.09 -3.74
N ASN A 34 -13.04 -25.87 -4.46
CA ASN A 34 -14.07 -24.87 -4.18
C ASN A 34 -14.77 -25.08 -2.82
N THR A 35 -14.12 -24.65 -1.75
CA THR A 35 -14.73 -24.48 -0.43
C THR A 35 -14.88 -22.98 -0.18
N ASN A 36 -16.13 -22.52 -0.12
CA ASN A 36 -16.42 -21.13 0.24
C ASN A 36 -16.12 -20.94 1.73
N ILE A 37 -14.95 -20.41 2.06
CA ILE A 37 -14.56 -20.12 3.43
C ILE A 37 -14.87 -18.64 3.71
N LYS A 38 -15.79 -18.40 4.65
CA LYS A 38 -16.00 -17.06 5.21
C LYS A 38 -15.06 -16.87 6.40
N ILE A 39 -14.24 -15.83 6.34
CA ILE A 39 -13.34 -15.45 7.44
C ILE A 39 -13.80 -14.09 7.97
N SER A 40 -13.85 -13.95 9.29
CA SER A 40 -14.18 -12.70 9.97
C SER A 40 -13.18 -12.47 11.10
N PHE A 41 -12.60 -11.28 11.13
CA PHE A 41 -11.64 -10.86 12.14
C PHE A 41 -11.77 -9.36 12.39
N TYR A 42 -11.24 -8.92 13.51
CA TYR A 42 -11.14 -7.52 13.91
C TYR A 42 -9.68 -7.08 13.83
N GLY A 43 -9.43 -5.91 13.24
CA GLY A 43 -8.16 -5.21 13.31
C GLY A 43 -8.38 -3.81 13.87
N ASN A 44 -7.50 -3.35 14.75
CA ASN A 44 -7.58 -2.01 15.34
C ASN A 44 -6.36 -1.21 14.91
N ASP A 45 -6.60 -0.15 14.13
CA ASP A 45 -5.55 0.73 13.66
C ASP A 45 -5.40 1.97 14.56
N THR A 46 -4.16 2.24 14.96
CA THR A 46 -3.76 3.29 15.89
C THR A 46 -2.60 4.10 15.33
N TYR A 47 -2.78 5.42 15.28
CA TYR A 47 -1.82 6.39 14.72
C TYR A 47 -1.19 7.27 15.81
N VAL A 48 -1.68 7.13 17.04
CA VAL A 48 -1.33 7.94 18.21
C VAL A 48 -1.21 7.04 19.44
N GLY A 49 -0.48 7.50 20.46
CA GLY A 49 -0.26 6.75 21.69
C GLY A 49 1.13 6.11 21.77
N PRO A 50 1.40 5.31 22.82
CA PRO A 50 2.75 4.81 23.11
C PRO A 50 3.23 3.71 22.16
N ASN A 51 2.32 3.08 21.41
CA ASN A 51 2.64 2.01 20.47
C ASN A 51 1.68 2.03 19.27
N PRO A 52 1.84 2.98 18.33
CA PRO A 52 0.99 3.07 17.14
C PRO A 52 1.23 1.87 16.21
N SER A 53 0.16 1.32 15.64
CA SER A 53 0.21 0.26 14.62
C SER A 53 0.45 0.81 13.21
N SER A 54 0.25 2.11 13.00
CA SER A 54 0.43 2.78 11.72
C SER A 54 1.25 4.04 11.84
N VAL A 55 2.05 4.31 10.81
CA VAL A 55 2.90 5.49 10.71
C VAL A 55 2.66 6.20 9.38
N LEU A 56 2.57 7.53 9.41
CA LEU A 56 2.51 8.36 8.21
C LEU A 56 3.86 8.32 7.50
N ILE A 57 3.88 7.85 6.24
CA ILE A 57 5.10 7.74 5.42
C ILE A 57 5.17 8.76 4.28
N ALA A 58 4.03 9.34 3.89
CA ALA A 58 3.94 10.46 2.96
C ALA A 58 2.69 11.29 3.27
N GLY A 59 2.77 12.61 3.12
CA GLY A 59 1.66 13.52 3.41
C GLY A 59 2.11 14.98 3.42
N VAL A 60 1.16 15.91 3.36
CA VAL A 60 1.46 17.34 3.33
C VAL A 60 1.36 17.91 4.75
N GLY A 61 2.50 18.15 5.41
CA GLY A 61 2.51 18.80 6.73
C GLY A 61 2.09 17.89 7.89
N SER A 62 1.47 18.47 8.93
CA SER A 62 1.05 17.79 10.16
C SER A 62 -0.41 17.31 10.14
N THR A 63 -1.09 17.42 9.00
CA THR A 63 -2.49 17.07 8.82
C THR A 63 -2.61 15.59 8.48
N LEU A 64 -3.24 14.84 9.37
CA LEU A 64 -3.53 13.43 9.13
C LEU A 64 -4.73 13.30 8.17
N PHE A 65 -4.69 12.27 7.33
CA PHE A 65 -5.80 11.85 6.47
C PHE A 65 -6.22 12.83 5.35
N GLU A 66 -5.37 13.77 4.96
CA GLU A 66 -5.58 14.56 3.75
C GLU A 66 -5.28 13.77 2.47
N PHE A 67 -5.79 14.24 1.33
CA PHE A 67 -5.47 13.68 0.02
C PHE A 67 -3.96 13.46 -0.17
N GLY A 68 -3.58 12.25 -0.53
CA GLY A 68 -2.18 11.85 -0.71
C GLY A 68 -1.48 11.41 0.58
N SER A 69 -2.14 11.48 1.74
CA SER A 69 -1.61 10.91 2.98
C SER A 69 -1.51 9.40 2.85
N THR A 70 -0.31 8.86 3.00
CA THR A 70 -0.01 7.44 2.93
C THR A 70 0.57 6.96 4.25
N PHE A 71 0.07 5.84 4.72
CA PHE A 71 0.48 5.21 5.95
C PHE A 71 1.00 3.80 5.68
N ALA A 72 2.04 3.40 6.41
CA ALA A 72 2.43 2.00 6.53
C ALA A 72 1.90 1.44 7.84
N PHE A 73 1.37 0.22 7.81
CA PHE A 73 0.68 -0.39 8.95
C PHE A 73 1.14 -1.83 9.24
N ASP A 74 1.16 -2.18 10.53
CA ASP A 74 1.31 -3.53 11.08
C ASP A 74 0.26 -3.77 12.17
N ILE A 75 -0.94 -4.23 11.75
CA ILE A 75 -2.13 -4.30 12.61
C ILE A 75 -2.35 -5.74 13.08
N PRO A 76 -2.44 -6.01 14.39
CA PRO A 76 -2.83 -7.32 14.91
C PRO A 76 -4.30 -7.64 14.60
N LEU A 77 -4.59 -8.90 14.26
CA LEU A 77 -5.94 -9.40 13.93
C LEU A 77 -6.46 -10.34 15.01
N PHE A 78 -7.75 -10.26 15.33
CA PHE A 78 -8.41 -10.99 16.42
C PHE A 78 -9.74 -11.63 15.96
N LEU A 79 -10.16 -12.71 16.61
CA LEU A 79 -11.50 -13.30 16.40
C LEU A 79 -12.59 -12.54 17.16
N GLU A 80 -12.21 -11.89 18.26
CA GLU A 80 -13.07 -11.05 19.09
C GLU A 80 -12.52 -9.62 19.11
N PHE A 81 -13.35 -8.64 19.45
CA PHE A 81 -12.89 -7.25 19.51
C PHE A 81 -12.02 -7.00 20.75
N GLU A 82 -10.71 -6.89 20.54
CA GLU A 82 -9.71 -6.66 21.59
C GLU A 82 -8.87 -5.39 21.31
N PRO A 83 -9.32 -4.21 21.75
CA PRO A 83 -8.57 -2.98 21.54
C PRO A 83 -7.33 -2.91 22.44
N ASN A 84 -6.24 -2.33 21.93
CA ASN A 84 -5.03 -1.97 22.69
C ASN A 84 -4.23 -3.16 23.26
N THR A 85 -4.30 -4.34 22.66
CA THR A 85 -3.51 -5.53 23.07
C THR A 85 -2.98 -6.27 21.84
N THR A 86 -2.06 -7.20 22.05
CA THR A 86 -1.57 -8.15 21.03
C THR A 86 -1.62 -9.61 21.51
N THR A 87 -2.08 -9.87 22.74
CA THR A 87 -1.90 -11.15 23.44
C THR A 87 -2.62 -12.32 22.74
N ASN A 88 -3.77 -12.06 22.11
CA ASN A 88 -4.59 -13.08 21.44
C ASN A 88 -4.65 -12.88 19.91
N ALA A 89 -3.68 -12.18 19.34
CA ALA A 89 -3.67 -11.94 17.90
C ALA A 89 -3.51 -13.26 17.14
N ILE A 90 -4.45 -13.56 16.24
CA ILE A 90 -4.42 -14.74 15.37
C ILE A 90 -3.59 -14.53 14.10
N GLY A 91 -3.18 -13.29 13.84
CA GLY A 91 -2.43 -12.89 12.67
C GLY A 91 -2.14 -11.39 12.66
N LYS A 92 -1.58 -10.91 11.55
CA LYS A 92 -1.29 -9.49 11.32
C LYS A 92 -1.65 -9.10 9.89
N ALA A 93 -2.30 -7.96 9.73
CA ALA A 93 -2.44 -7.30 8.44
C ALA A 93 -1.28 -6.32 8.28
N LYS A 94 -0.52 -6.46 7.20
CA LYS A 94 0.66 -5.63 6.91
C LYS A 94 0.53 -5.02 5.53
N GLY A 95 0.74 -3.72 5.44
CA GLY A 95 0.59 -3.06 4.16
C GLY A 95 0.74 -1.56 4.22
N ILE A 96 0.16 -0.93 3.20
CA ILE A 96 0.04 0.51 3.10
C ILE A 96 -1.39 0.88 2.74
N TYR A 97 -1.83 2.05 3.20
CA TYR A 97 -3.04 2.67 2.68
C TYR A 97 -2.81 4.15 2.37
N THR A 98 -3.50 4.64 1.35
CA THR A 98 -3.41 6.03 0.88
C THR A 98 -4.78 6.66 0.79
N ILE A 99 -4.93 7.86 1.35
CA ILE A 99 -6.14 8.67 1.13
C ILE A 99 -6.10 9.21 -0.29
N TYR A 100 -7.08 8.82 -1.11
CA TYR A 100 -7.06 9.09 -2.56
C TYR A 100 -8.18 10.03 -3.04
N THR A 101 -9.01 10.51 -2.12
CA THR A 101 -10.12 11.45 -2.37
C THR A 101 -9.84 12.79 -1.71
N ARG A 102 -10.41 13.86 -2.27
CA ARG A 102 -10.27 15.24 -1.75
C ARG A 102 -11.49 15.71 -0.97
N ASP A 103 -12.67 15.29 -1.38
CA ASP A 103 -13.94 15.82 -0.87
C ASP A 103 -14.53 14.95 0.24
N ASP A 104 -14.16 13.67 0.27
CA ASP A 104 -14.57 12.67 1.26
C ASP A 104 -13.37 11.88 1.76
N LEU A 105 -13.49 11.18 2.90
CA LEU A 105 -12.45 10.29 3.41
C LEU A 105 -12.59 8.90 2.77
N SER A 106 -11.66 8.53 1.89
CA SER A 106 -11.57 7.19 1.30
C SER A 106 -10.12 6.76 1.14
N ALA A 107 -9.85 5.49 1.43
CA ALA A 107 -8.50 4.93 1.41
C ALA A 107 -8.39 3.77 0.41
N SER A 108 -7.29 3.73 -0.34
CA SER A 108 -6.88 2.57 -1.13
C SER A 108 -5.88 1.77 -0.33
N ILE A 109 -6.07 0.45 -0.23
CA ILE A 109 -5.27 -0.44 0.62
C ILE A 109 -4.51 -1.43 -0.26
N THR A 110 -3.22 -1.62 0.02
CA THR A 110 -2.41 -2.74 -0.49
C THR A 110 -1.81 -3.47 0.70
N MET A 111 -2.11 -4.76 0.83
CA MET A 111 -1.62 -5.62 1.92
C MET A 111 -1.35 -7.04 1.44
N ASN A 112 -0.56 -7.77 2.23
CA ASN A 112 -0.36 -9.22 2.11
C ASN A 112 -1.30 -9.93 3.10
#